data_AF-A0AAV6AFJ1-F1
#
_entry.id   AF-A0AAV6AFJ1-F1
#
_cell.length_a   1.000
_cell.length_b   1.000
_cell.length_c   1.000
_cell.angle_alpha   90.00
_cell.angle_beta   90.00
_cell.angle_gamma   90.00
#
_symmetry.space_group_name_H-M   'P 1'
#
loop_
_entity.id
_entity.type
_entity.pdbx_description
1 polymer ?
#
loop_
_entity_poly.entity_id
_entity_poly.type
_entity_poly.pdbx_seq_one_letter_code
_entity_poly.pdbx_strand_id
1 'polypeptide(L)'
;FDSSRSAFYSWHKTGRAFDTFMNFTAAGARGGDGMVLVREGGGRPMWRMYLWAAVQDGSVGEPIREPGWRFSTSGWDEEHELREGGSRALRVPGGYWVDFTAAAARYGWHRIPAISRPGFDWRESFSAIEFWHYERRDGLSWREAISEVYEPEMIEEALRGAPPRRRGGGG
;
A
#
# COMPACT_ATOMS: atom_id res chain seq x y z
N PHE A 1 -0.69 -19.80 10.95
CA PHE A 1 -0.09 -18.65 10.27
C PHE A 1 1.41 -18.76 10.39
N ASP A 2 2.13 -18.42 9.32
CA ASP A 2 3.58 -18.48 9.27
C ASP A 2 4.08 -17.17 8.65
N SER A 3 3.96 -16.10 9.45
CA SER A 3 4.33 -14.74 9.09
C SER A 3 5.82 -14.59 8.77
N SER A 4 6.65 -15.53 9.23
CA SER A 4 8.11 -15.52 9.08
C SER A 4 8.57 -15.48 7.61
N ARG A 5 7.90 -16.23 6.73
CA ARG A 5 8.29 -16.37 5.32
C ARG A 5 7.88 -15.22 4.43
N SER A 6 6.65 -14.73 4.61
CA SER A 6 6.15 -13.58 3.84
C SER A 6 6.96 -12.33 4.19
N ALA A 7 7.41 -12.22 5.46
CA ALA A 7 8.28 -11.14 5.89
C ALA A 7 9.70 -11.25 5.33
N PHE A 8 10.25 -12.48 5.18
CA PHE A 8 11.59 -12.65 4.61
C PHE A 8 11.67 -12.18 3.15
N TYR A 9 10.69 -12.54 2.33
CA TYR A 9 10.61 -12.09 0.94
C TYR A 9 10.13 -10.63 0.77
N SER A 10 10.13 -9.83 1.84
CA SER A 10 9.83 -8.41 1.74
C SER A 10 10.93 -7.67 0.98
N TRP A 11 10.55 -6.76 0.09
CA TRP A 11 11.47 -5.87 -0.60
C TRP A 11 12.16 -4.84 0.33
N HIS A 12 11.66 -4.67 1.56
CA HIS A 12 12.39 -3.92 2.59
C HIS A 12 13.75 -4.54 2.90
N LYS A 13 13.85 -5.87 2.86
CA LYS A 13 15.11 -6.58 3.15
C LYS A 13 16.16 -6.36 2.07
N THR A 14 15.77 -5.96 0.86
CA THR A 14 16.71 -5.68 -0.22
C THR A 14 17.04 -4.18 -0.33
N GLY A 15 16.56 -3.34 0.60
CA GLY A 15 16.70 -1.88 0.51
C GLY A 15 15.91 -1.23 -0.64
N ARG A 16 14.94 -1.97 -1.22
CA ARG A 16 14.18 -1.55 -2.41
C ARG A 16 12.69 -1.39 -2.12
N ALA A 17 12.35 -1.17 -0.86
CA ALA A 17 11.02 -0.74 -0.45
C ALA A 17 11.09 0.28 0.69
N PHE A 18 10.06 1.11 0.77
CA PHE A 18 9.79 1.93 1.94
C PHE A 18 8.29 1.94 2.24
N ASP A 19 7.98 2.26 3.49
CA ASP A 19 6.62 2.54 3.94
C ASP A 19 6.48 4.03 4.29
N THR A 20 5.40 4.65 3.86
CA THR A 20 5.01 5.97 4.37
C THR A 20 4.39 5.86 5.75
N PHE A 21 4.26 6.99 6.44
CA PHE A 21 3.30 7.06 7.56
C PHE A 21 1.89 6.73 7.06
N MET A 22 1.13 6.03 7.92
CA MET A 22 -0.24 5.58 7.61
C MET A 22 -1.29 6.67 7.89
N ASN A 23 -0.86 7.81 8.41
CA ASN A 23 -1.67 8.98 8.63
C ASN A 23 -0.83 10.24 8.39
N PHE A 24 -1.49 11.30 7.94
CA PHE A 24 -0.88 12.61 7.83
C PHE A 24 -1.94 13.66 8.14
N THR A 25 -1.67 14.49 9.13
CA THR A 25 -2.55 15.60 9.51
C THR A 25 -1.97 16.91 9.00
N ALA A 26 -2.83 17.79 8.49
CA ALA A 26 -2.41 19.06 7.93
C ALA A 26 -3.30 20.21 8.44
N ALA A 27 -2.66 21.26 8.95
CA ALA A 27 -3.36 22.48 9.32
C ALA A 27 -4.01 23.10 8.08
N GLY A 28 -5.30 23.44 8.18
CA GLY A 28 -6.09 23.99 7.07
C GLY A 28 -6.78 22.93 6.20
N ALA A 29 -6.42 21.64 6.32
CA ALA A 29 -7.20 20.56 5.71
C ALA A 29 -8.51 20.35 6.49
N ARG A 30 -9.59 19.99 5.78
CA ARG A 30 -10.91 19.79 6.40
C ARG A 30 -10.85 18.66 7.42
N GLY A 31 -11.20 18.96 8.68
CA GLY A 31 -11.13 17.96 9.76
C GLY A 31 -9.70 17.56 10.14
N GLY A 32 -8.69 18.29 9.65
CA GLY A 32 -7.27 18.00 9.88
C GLY A 32 -6.72 16.84 9.06
N ASP A 33 -7.53 16.18 8.23
CA ASP A 33 -7.09 15.04 7.41
C ASP A 33 -6.31 15.52 6.19
N GLY A 34 -4.99 15.33 6.25
CA GLY A 34 -4.06 15.74 5.20
C GLY A 34 -3.81 14.65 4.16
N MET A 35 -4.40 13.46 4.29
CA MET A 35 -4.16 12.33 3.39
C MET A 35 -5.47 11.84 2.76
N VAL A 36 -5.49 11.75 1.44
CA VAL A 36 -6.62 11.17 0.70
C VAL A 36 -6.11 9.99 -0.12
N LEU A 37 -6.79 8.85 0.01
CA LEU A 37 -6.51 7.66 -0.77
C LEU A 37 -7.63 7.45 -1.79
N VAL A 38 -7.31 7.32 -3.07
CA VAL A 38 -8.27 7.01 -4.14
C VAL A 38 -8.05 5.57 -4.59
N ARG A 39 -9.14 4.80 -4.70
CA ARG A 39 -9.11 3.40 -5.14
C ARG A 39 -8.95 3.34 -6.66
N GLU A 40 -7.92 2.65 -7.14
CA GLU A 40 -7.70 2.37 -8.56
C GLU A 40 -7.65 0.85 -8.81
N GLY A 41 -8.19 0.38 -9.93
CA GLY A 41 -8.22 -1.04 -10.29
C GLY A 41 -9.37 -1.86 -9.66
N GLY A 42 -9.35 -3.17 -9.89
CA GLY A 42 -10.42 -4.11 -9.55
C GLY A 42 -10.18 -4.95 -8.28
N GLY A 43 -10.20 -6.28 -8.42
CA GLY A 43 -10.20 -7.23 -7.29
C GLY A 43 -9.00 -7.14 -6.33
N ARG A 44 -7.87 -6.59 -6.79
CA ARG A 44 -6.72 -6.19 -5.97
C ARG A 44 -6.42 -4.72 -6.23
N PRO A 45 -7.11 -3.80 -5.54
CA PRO A 45 -6.98 -2.38 -5.81
C PRO A 45 -5.57 -1.90 -5.48
N MET A 46 -5.16 -0.85 -6.18
CA MET A 46 -4.03 -0.01 -5.83
C MET A 46 -4.58 1.31 -5.30
N TRP A 47 -3.83 1.95 -4.41
CA TRP A 47 -4.26 3.20 -3.77
C TRP A 47 -3.42 4.35 -4.29
N ARG A 48 -4.08 5.34 -4.90
CA ARG A 48 -3.43 6.60 -5.25
C ARG A 48 -3.50 7.54 -4.06
N MET A 49 -2.34 7.96 -3.58
CA MET A 49 -2.21 8.81 -2.40
C MET A 49 -2.04 10.26 -2.81
N TYR A 50 -2.88 11.10 -2.23
CA TYR A 50 -2.81 12.54 -2.31
C TYR A 50 -2.54 13.13 -0.93
N LEU A 51 -1.63 14.09 -0.85
CA LEU A 51 -1.26 14.78 0.39
C LEU A 51 -1.63 16.25 0.28
N TRP A 52 -2.08 16.86 1.37
CA TRP A 52 -2.44 18.28 1.40
C TRP A 52 -1.26 19.14 0.96
N ALA A 53 -1.48 20.01 -0.03
CA ALA A 53 -0.44 20.91 -0.49
C ALA A 53 -0.16 22.01 0.56
N ALA A 54 1.12 22.28 0.84
CA ALA A 54 1.50 23.33 1.78
C ALA A 54 1.04 24.73 1.32
N VAL A 55 0.90 24.93 0.01
CA VAL A 55 0.37 26.16 -0.59
C VAL A 55 -0.93 25.83 -1.33
N GLN A 56 -2.01 26.52 -0.99
CA GLN A 56 -3.37 26.28 -1.48
C GLN A 56 -3.77 27.23 -2.62
N ASP A 57 -2.82 27.60 -3.47
CA ASP A 57 -3.01 28.46 -4.64
C ASP A 57 -2.88 27.72 -5.99
N GLY A 58 -2.57 26.42 -5.95
CA GLY A 58 -2.37 25.58 -7.13
C GLY A 58 -0.95 25.57 -7.70
N SER A 59 0.02 26.26 -7.07
CA SER A 59 1.41 26.27 -7.52
C SER A 59 2.15 24.94 -7.30
N VAL A 60 1.77 24.18 -6.27
CA VAL A 60 2.46 22.94 -5.85
C VAL A 60 1.52 21.73 -5.73
N GLY A 61 0.27 21.85 -6.17
CA GLY A 61 -0.71 20.77 -6.11
C GLY A 61 -1.87 21.01 -7.06
N GLU A 62 -2.73 20.00 -7.19
CA GLU A 62 -3.91 20.05 -8.06
C GLU A 62 -5.18 19.65 -7.30
N PRO A 63 -6.37 20.08 -7.76
CA PRO A 63 -7.62 19.57 -7.22
C PRO A 63 -7.77 18.07 -7.49
N ILE A 64 -8.15 17.31 -6.47
CA ILE A 64 -8.57 15.92 -6.65
C ILE A 64 -9.89 15.91 -7.43
N ARG A 65 -10.05 14.96 -8.35
CA ARG A 65 -11.25 14.85 -9.22
C ARG A 65 -12.20 13.72 -8.82
N GLU A 66 -11.78 12.85 -7.91
CA GLU A 66 -12.51 11.68 -7.46
C GLU A 66 -12.66 11.66 -5.93
N PRO A 67 -13.77 11.12 -5.38
CA PRO A 67 -13.88 10.95 -3.95
C PRO A 67 -12.84 9.97 -3.42
N GLY A 68 -12.28 10.27 -2.25
CA GLY A 68 -11.42 9.32 -1.53
C GLY A 68 -12.16 8.05 -1.14
N TRP A 69 -11.41 7.00 -0.86
CA TRP A 69 -11.89 5.74 -0.31
C TRP A 69 -11.89 5.79 1.22
N ARG A 70 -13.01 5.41 1.82
CA ARG A 70 -13.14 5.17 3.25
C ARG A 70 -13.11 3.67 3.48
N PHE A 71 -12.08 3.20 4.17
CA PHE A 71 -11.99 1.80 4.59
C PHE A 71 -13.10 1.48 5.59
N SER A 72 -13.62 0.26 5.52
CA SER A 72 -14.61 -0.20 6.49
C SER A 72 -13.99 -0.20 7.90
N THR A 73 -14.68 0.45 8.84
CA THR A 73 -14.32 0.43 10.27
C THR A 73 -15.50 -0.04 11.12
N SER A 74 -16.43 -0.81 10.53
CA SER A 74 -17.79 -1.15 11.01
C SER A 74 -18.79 -0.01 10.77
N GLY A 75 -19.65 -0.15 9.73
CA GLY A 75 -20.61 0.86 9.29
C GLY A 75 -21.99 0.29 8.88
N TRP A 76 -22.90 1.20 8.52
CA TRP A 76 -24.37 1.06 8.43
C TRP A 76 -24.92 0.07 7.38
N ASP A 77 -24.13 -0.25 6.35
CA ASP A 77 -24.41 -1.26 5.32
C ASP A 77 -23.26 -2.28 5.33
N GLU A 78 -23.31 -3.15 6.34
CA GLU A 78 -22.26 -4.11 6.66
C GLU A 78 -21.99 -5.05 5.49
N GLU A 79 -23.03 -5.48 4.75
CA GLU A 79 -22.89 -6.41 3.63
C GLU A 79 -22.15 -5.76 2.44
N HIS A 80 -22.52 -4.53 2.07
CA HIS A 80 -21.80 -3.81 1.02
C HIS A 80 -20.35 -3.51 1.42
N GLU A 81 -20.14 -3.03 2.65
CA GLU A 81 -18.81 -2.66 3.14
C GLU A 81 -17.87 -3.86 3.28
N LEU A 82 -18.37 -5.02 3.69
CA LEU A 82 -17.60 -6.27 3.71
C LEU A 82 -17.21 -6.72 2.30
N ARG A 83 -18.16 -6.64 1.34
CA ARG A 83 -17.92 -7.07 -0.04
C ARG A 83 -16.91 -6.17 -0.77
N GLU A 84 -16.99 -4.87 -0.55
CA GLU A 84 -16.15 -3.88 -1.23
C GLU A 84 -14.96 -3.41 -0.41
N GLY A 85 -14.80 -3.81 0.86
CA GLY A 85 -13.70 -3.34 1.74
C GLY A 85 -13.78 -1.85 2.08
N GLY A 86 -14.99 -1.29 2.08
CA GLY A 86 -15.26 0.13 2.32
C GLY A 86 -16.16 0.78 1.28
N SER A 87 -16.12 2.11 1.22
CA SER A 87 -16.97 2.91 0.32
C SER A 87 -16.27 4.19 -0.15
N ARG A 88 -16.73 4.72 -1.28
CA ARG A 88 -16.32 6.08 -1.70
C ARG A 88 -16.88 7.12 -0.74
N ALA A 89 -16.08 8.13 -0.41
CA ALA A 89 -16.55 9.30 0.31
C ALA A 89 -17.68 10.00 -0.45
N LEU A 90 -18.57 10.67 0.28
CA LEU A 90 -19.74 11.33 -0.29
C LEU A 90 -19.41 12.55 -1.15
N ARG A 91 -18.20 13.12 -1.00
CA ARG A 91 -17.78 14.33 -1.68
C ARG A 91 -16.32 14.22 -2.09
N VAL A 92 -15.99 14.83 -3.22
CA VAL A 92 -14.61 15.08 -3.63
C VAL A 92 -13.99 16.11 -2.66
N PRO A 93 -12.79 15.86 -2.12
CA PRO A 93 -12.10 16.85 -1.29
C PRO A 93 -11.81 18.13 -2.08
N GLY A 94 -12.10 19.28 -1.48
CA GLY A 94 -11.68 20.58 -2.02
C GLY A 94 -10.21 20.88 -1.73
N GLY A 95 -9.71 21.99 -2.26
CA GLY A 95 -8.32 22.41 -2.10
C GLY A 95 -7.36 21.79 -3.11
N TYR A 96 -6.08 22.05 -2.91
CA TYR A 96 -4.98 21.56 -3.75
C TYR A 96 -4.19 20.48 -3.02
N TRP A 97 -3.83 19.44 -3.77
CA TRP A 97 -3.21 18.24 -3.23
C TRP A 97 -2.02 17.84 -4.09
N VAL A 98 -0.96 17.38 -3.44
CA VAL A 98 0.18 16.74 -4.08
C VAL A 98 -0.19 15.29 -4.37
N ASP A 99 -0.15 14.89 -5.64
CA ASP A 99 -0.20 13.48 -6.01
C ASP A 99 1.13 12.80 -5.65
N PHE A 100 1.18 12.26 -4.43
CA PHE A 100 2.37 11.60 -3.90
C PHE A 100 2.71 10.37 -4.75
N THR A 101 1.71 9.61 -5.20
CA THR A 101 1.97 8.42 -6.00
C THR A 101 2.62 8.78 -7.34
N ALA A 102 2.12 9.80 -8.04
CA ALA A 102 2.75 10.25 -9.28
C ALA A 102 4.15 10.83 -9.03
N ALA A 103 4.35 11.56 -7.93
CA ALA A 103 5.67 12.07 -7.55
C ALA A 103 6.67 10.92 -7.30
N ALA A 104 6.28 9.91 -6.52
CA ALA A 104 7.10 8.72 -6.23
C ALA A 104 7.46 7.97 -7.52
N ALA A 105 6.50 7.78 -8.42
CA ALA A 105 6.69 7.08 -9.69
C ALA A 105 7.73 7.76 -10.60
N ARG A 106 7.85 9.09 -10.57
CA ARG A 106 8.90 9.82 -11.32
C ARG A 106 10.31 9.46 -10.86
N TYR A 107 10.46 8.96 -9.64
CA TYR A 107 11.73 8.50 -9.07
C TYR A 107 11.86 6.96 -9.03
N GLY A 108 11.00 6.25 -9.78
CA GLY A 108 11.04 4.78 -9.90
C GLY A 108 10.37 4.03 -8.74
N TRP A 109 9.71 4.73 -7.82
CA TRP A 109 9.00 4.12 -6.72
C TRP A 109 7.54 3.86 -7.08
N HIS A 110 7.13 2.60 -6.99
CA HIS A 110 5.80 2.17 -7.41
C HIS A 110 5.05 1.57 -6.22
N ARG A 111 3.80 2.01 -6.04
CA ARG A 111 2.84 1.36 -5.13
C ARG A 111 2.64 -0.10 -5.53
N ILE A 112 2.24 -0.92 -4.56
CA ILE A 112 1.81 -2.30 -4.81
C ILE A 112 0.29 -2.44 -4.73
N PRO A 113 -0.30 -3.45 -5.39
CA PRO A 113 -1.70 -3.80 -5.17
C PRO A 113 -1.92 -4.37 -3.77
N ALA A 114 -3.06 -4.04 -3.19
CA ALA A 114 -3.57 -4.64 -1.97
C ALA A 114 -3.57 -6.18 -2.07
N ILE A 115 -3.46 -6.82 -0.91
CA ILE A 115 -3.35 -8.27 -0.82
C ILE A 115 -4.75 -8.87 -0.74
N SER A 116 -5.01 -9.84 -1.62
CA SER A 116 -6.23 -10.65 -1.60
C SER A 116 -5.83 -12.10 -1.84
N ARG A 117 -5.84 -12.89 -0.76
CA ARG A 117 -5.55 -14.33 -0.77
C ARG A 117 -6.31 -15.02 0.37
N PRO A 118 -6.54 -16.34 0.32
CA PRO A 118 -7.23 -17.06 1.38
C PRO A 118 -6.60 -16.79 2.76
N GLY A 119 -7.42 -16.31 3.70
CA GLY A 119 -7.01 -16.00 5.08
C GLY A 119 -6.20 -14.70 5.26
N PHE A 120 -6.04 -13.87 4.22
CA PHE A 120 -5.47 -12.53 4.33
C PHE A 120 -5.95 -11.65 3.16
N ASP A 121 -7.01 -10.87 3.41
CA ASP A 121 -7.66 -10.02 2.42
C ASP A 121 -7.75 -8.58 2.92
N TRP A 122 -7.52 -7.62 2.02
CA TRP A 122 -7.55 -6.19 2.30
C TRP A 122 -8.91 -5.67 2.77
N ARG A 123 -10.00 -6.38 2.46
CA ARG A 123 -11.34 -6.04 2.94
C ARG A 123 -11.53 -6.28 4.43
N GLU A 124 -10.74 -7.21 4.98
CA GLU A 124 -10.88 -7.70 6.36
C GLU A 124 -9.67 -7.33 7.22
N SER A 125 -8.51 -7.06 6.61
CA SER A 125 -7.26 -6.80 7.31
C SER A 125 -6.63 -5.48 6.86
N PHE A 126 -6.46 -4.58 7.83
CA PHE A 126 -5.79 -3.30 7.60
C PHE A 126 -4.41 -3.48 6.97
N SER A 127 -3.60 -4.42 7.49
CA SER A 127 -2.25 -4.69 6.96
C SER A 127 -2.23 -5.21 5.53
N ALA A 128 -3.35 -5.73 5.00
CA ALA A 128 -3.44 -6.17 3.61
C ALA A 128 -3.79 -5.02 2.64
N ILE A 129 -4.05 -3.80 3.13
CA ILE A 129 -4.39 -2.64 2.29
C ILE A 129 -3.16 -2.13 1.52
N GLU A 130 -1.97 -2.10 2.13
CA GLU A 130 -0.68 -1.80 1.47
C GLU A 130 -0.57 -0.42 0.80
N PHE A 131 -1.42 0.56 1.13
CA PHE A 131 -1.36 1.89 0.50
C PHE A 131 -0.07 2.66 0.77
N TRP A 132 0.59 2.35 1.88
CA TRP A 132 1.82 2.98 2.34
C TRP A 132 3.08 2.38 1.70
N HIS A 133 2.97 1.19 1.10
CA HIS A 133 4.11 0.41 0.65
C HIS A 133 4.48 0.72 -0.81
N TYR A 134 5.73 1.15 -1.00
CA TYR A 134 6.29 1.46 -2.31
C TYR A 134 7.56 0.66 -2.54
N GLU A 135 7.74 0.16 -3.76
CA GLU A 135 8.88 -0.66 -4.16
C GLU A 135 9.58 -0.07 -5.39
N ARG A 136 10.90 -0.24 -5.46
CA ARG A 136 11.72 0.07 -6.65
C ARG A 136 12.56 -1.16 -7.03
N ARG A 137 11.97 -2.00 -7.89
CA ARG A 137 12.54 -3.30 -8.24
C ARG A 137 13.67 -3.24 -9.27
N ASP A 138 13.73 -2.18 -10.08
CA ASP A 138 14.74 -1.99 -11.14
C ASP A 138 14.93 -3.22 -12.06
N GLY A 139 13.84 -3.97 -12.31
CA GLY A 139 13.86 -5.17 -13.16
C GLY A 139 14.41 -6.44 -12.50
N LEU A 140 14.88 -6.37 -11.25
CA LEU A 140 15.43 -7.52 -10.54
C LEU A 140 14.33 -8.43 -10.01
N SER A 141 14.63 -9.73 -9.94
CA SER A 141 13.96 -10.65 -9.03
C SER A 141 14.37 -10.35 -7.59
N TRP A 142 13.56 -10.78 -6.63
CA TRP A 142 13.90 -10.63 -5.21
C TRP A 142 15.23 -11.31 -4.87
N ARG A 143 15.55 -12.45 -5.50
CA ARG A 143 16.80 -13.18 -5.26
C ARG A 143 18.01 -12.40 -5.78
N GLU A 144 17.92 -11.77 -6.95
CA GLU A 144 19.01 -10.91 -7.44
C GLU A 144 19.19 -9.71 -6.52
N ALA A 145 18.10 -9.05 -6.13
CA ALA A 145 18.14 -7.88 -5.27
C ALA A 145 18.67 -8.14 -3.86
N ILE A 146 18.30 -9.26 -3.22
CA ILE A 146 18.81 -9.59 -1.87
C ILE A 146 20.31 -9.92 -1.90
N SER A 147 20.80 -10.52 -3.00
CA SER A 147 22.20 -10.86 -3.19
C SER A 147 23.10 -9.65 -3.42
N GLU A 148 22.54 -8.47 -3.71
CA GLU A 148 23.30 -7.21 -3.71
C GLU A 148 23.60 -6.70 -2.29
N VAL A 149 22.87 -7.20 -1.27
CA VAL A 149 22.92 -6.72 0.11
C VAL A 149 23.53 -7.74 1.07
N TYR A 150 23.32 -9.03 0.81
CA TYR A 150 23.74 -10.13 1.69
C TYR A 150 24.48 -11.21 0.93
N GLU A 151 25.50 -11.77 1.58
CA GLU A 151 26.20 -12.98 1.13
C GLU A 151 25.25 -14.19 1.05
N PRO A 152 25.51 -15.13 0.12
CA PRO A 152 24.67 -16.31 -0.09
C PRO A 152 24.39 -17.11 1.20
N GLU A 153 25.38 -17.27 2.07
CA GLU A 153 25.25 -18.05 3.31
C GLU A 153 24.23 -17.43 4.27
N MET A 154 24.22 -16.10 4.39
CA MET A 154 23.25 -15.37 5.23
C MET A 154 21.83 -15.51 4.69
N ILE A 155 21.68 -15.47 3.37
CA ILE A 155 20.38 -15.66 2.70
C ILE A 155 19.89 -17.10 2.93
N GLU A 156 20.76 -18.10 2.77
CA GLU A 156 20.42 -19.51 2.99
C GLU A 156 20.08 -19.83 4.44
N GLU A 157 20.82 -19.27 5.40
CA GLU A 157 20.52 -19.42 6.83
C GLU A 157 19.14 -18.86 7.16
N ALA A 158 18.84 -17.64 6.69
CA ALA A 158 17.55 -17.02 6.92
C ALA A 158 16.39 -17.78 6.23
N LEU A 159 16.63 -18.37 5.06
CA LEU A 159 15.66 -19.26 4.38
C LEU A 159 15.47 -20.60 5.10
N ARG A 160 16.51 -21.15 5.74
CA ARG A 160 16.42 -22.39 6.52
C ARG A 160 15.58 -22.23 7.78
N GLY A 161 15.68 -21.06 8.43
CA GLY A 161 14.81 -20.70 9.56
C GLY A 161 13.36 -20.41 9.16
N ALA A 162 13.08 -20.24 7.87
CA ALA A 162 11.79 -19.83 7.35
C ALA A 162 10.99 -21.05 6.83
N PRO A 163 10.27 -21.87 7.65
CA PRO A 163 9.52 -23.13 7.39
C PRO A 163 9.58 -23.88 6.02
N PRO A 164 8.97 -25.05 5.78
CA PRO A 164 8.97 -25.70 4.44
C PRO A 164 7.71 -25.37 3.63
N ARG A 165 7.82 -25.22 2.28
CA ARG A 165 6.67 -24.83 1.43
C ARG A 165 5.70 -26.00 1.47
N ARG A 166 4.48 -25.82 1.99
CA ARG A 166 3.44 -26.84 1.80
C ARG A 166 3.21 -26.96 0.30
N ARG A 167 3.69 -28.04 -0.31
CA ARG A 167 3.16 -28.48 -1.60
C ARG A 167 1.66 -28.68 -1.39
N GLY A 168 0.82 -28.01 -2.16
CA GLY A 168 -0.59 -28.35 -2.25
C GLY A 168 -0.67 -29.80 -2.72
N GLY A 169 -0.89 -30.71 -1.79
CA GLY A 169 -1.26 -32.08 -2.08
C GLY A 169 -2.76 -32.08 -2.31
N GLY A 170 -3.16 -32.34 -3.55
CA GLY A 170 -4.53 -32.65 -3.89
C GLY A 170 -5.02 -33.91 -3.20
N GLY A 171 -6.32 -33.95 -3.00
CA GLY A 171 -7.11 -35.01 -2.39
C GLY A 171 -8.52 -34.47 -2.23
#